data_AF-A0AA47FIE9-F1
#
_entry.id   AF-A0AA47FIE9-F1
#
_cell.length_a   1.000
_cell.length_b   1.000
_cell.length_c   1.000
_cell.angle_alpha   90.00
_cell.angle_beta   90.00
_cell.angle_gamma   90.00
#
_symmetry.space_group_name_H-M   'P 1'
#
loop_
_entity.id
_entity.type
_entity.pdbx_description
1 polymer ?
#
loop_
_entity_poly.entity_id
_entity_poly.type
_entity_poly.pdbx_seq_one_letter_code
_entity_poly.pdbx_strand_id
1 'polypeptide(L)'
;MNSSIKRKRPGGGGRVLAFLRSPLGVVLGAFLVTLLVGLIALRAAGSSLSGLNGLLSLGQRASQGATSSAPTPLVPDASGFDVAHIIDDEVFYNADAMTHEEIAAFITRVNAGCQPGSDGTECLASADFSMPAREASTFCPGGIEAASGLSAADVVWAVSQACDINPQVLLVLIHKEQGLLTASGRTLSARDYEAAAGYACPDHGTCDPQWAGFPSQLYGAASQFQRYRLNPGTYDVVAQRPTRIAYSPDAQCGSGEVTVVNQATAGLYNYTPFQPNEAAGSGGDQCTSWGNWNFYGYFKALFGSPTSK
;
A
#
# COMPACT_ATOMS: atom_id res chain seq x y z
N MET A 1 -40.35 42.55 44.97
CA MET A 1 -39.27 41.55 45.07
C MET A 1 -39.47 40.54 43.95
N ASN A 2 -38.55 40.54 42.98
CA ASN A 2 -38.60 39.78 41.73
C ASN A 2 -38.30 38.29 41.94
N SER A 3 -39.04 37.41 41.27
CA SER A 3 -38.60 36.06 40.98
C SER A 3 -39.21 35.59 39.66
N SER A 4 -38.38 35.41 38.61
CA SER A 4 -38.52 34.30 37.65
C SER A 4 -37.56 34.36 36.45
N ILE A 5 -36.99 33.18 36.19
CA ILE A 5 -36.52 32.62 34.90
C ILE A 5 -35.20 33.17 34.32
N LYS A 6 -34.09 32.47 34.63
CA LYS A 6 -32.88 32.46 33.79
C LYS A 6 -33.00 31.35 32.74
N ARG A 7 -33.07 31.72 31.45
CA ARG A 7 -32.91 30.80 30.32
C ARG A 7 -31.45 30.33 30.23
N LYS A 8 -31.25 29.01 30.22
CA LYS A 8 -29.96 28.34 29.96
C LYS A 8 -29.68 28.37 28.44
N ARG A 9 -28.54 28.92 28.02
CA ARG A 9 -28.01 28.76 26.64
C ARG A 9 -27.36 27.37 26.52
N PRO A 10 -27.58 26.59 25.45
CA PRO A 10 -26.81 25.36 25.23
C PRO A 10 -25.40 25.72 24.76
N GLY A 11 -24.40 25.09 25.38
CA GLY A 11 -22.99 25.24 25.04
C GLY A 11 -22.64 24.62 23.69
N GLY A 12 -21.77 25.31 22.95
CA GLY A 12 -21.25 24.90 21.65
C GLY A 12 -20.20 23.79 21.74
N GLY A 13 -20.61 22.59 22.15
CA GLY A 13 -19.75 21.40 22.24
C GLY A 13 -20.02 20.33 21.18
N GLY A 14 -20.90 20.58 20.21
CA GLY A 14 -21.42 19.54 19.30
C GLY A 14 -20.82 19.46 17.90
N ARG A 15 -19.90 20.36 17.53
CA ARG A 15 -19.40 20.44 16.13
C ARG A 15 -18.09 19.71 15.86
N VAL A 16 -17.24 19.52 16.87
CA VAL A 16 -15.92 18.87 16.70
C VAL A 16 -16.06 17.34 16.59
N LEU A 17 -17.04 16.75 17.29
CA LEU A 17 -17.26 15.30 17.27
C LEU A 17 -17.97 14.79 15.99
N ALA A 18 -18.58 15.68 15.21
CA ALA A 18 -19.23 15.35 13.94
C ALA A 18 -18.24 15.32 12.75
N PHE A 19 -17.08 15.97 12.89
CA PHE A 19 -16.08 16.07 11.82
C PHE A 19 -15.28 14.76 11.64
N LEU A 20 -15.19 13.94 12.69
CA LEU A 20 -14.56 12.61 12.68
C LEU A 20 -15.48 11.49 12.16
N ARG A 21 -16.67 11.84 11.65
CA ARG A 21 -17.65 10.89 11.06
C ARG A 21 -17.97 11.20 9.59
N SER A 22 -17.23 12.12 8.97
CA SER A 22 -17.40 12.47 7.55
C SER A 22 -16.38 11.73 6.69
N PRO A 23 -16.76 11.15 5.53
CA PRO A 23 -15.86 10.42 4.62
C PRO A 23 -14.68 11.28 4.10
N LEU A 24 -14.77 12.61 4.22
CA LEU A 24 -13.70 13.55 3.89
C LEU A 24 -12.51 13.53 4.87
N GLY A 25 -12.66 13.01 6.09
CA GLY A 25 -11.60 12.98 7.09
C GLY A 25 -10.60 11.82 6.91
N VAL A 26 -10.99 10.77 6.19
CA VAL A 26 -10.16 9.60 5.90
C VAL A 26 -9.47 9.72 4.53
N VAL A 27 -10.03 10.53 3.62
CA VAL A 27 -9.55 10.71 2.23
C VAL A 27 -8.33 11.65 2.11
N LEU A 28 -7.95 12.36 3.17
CA LEU A 28 -6.83 13.33 3.15
C LEU A 28 -5.50 12.79 3.72
N GLY A 29 -5.41 11.49 4.01
CA GLY A 29 -4.21 10.88 4.60
C GLY A 29 -3.67 9.69 3.82
N ALA A 30 -3.84 9.68 2.50
CA ALA A 30 -3.42 8.59 1.63
C ALA A 30 -2.85 9.12 0.31
N PHE A 31 -1.88 10.06 0.33
CA PHE A 31 -1.23 10.49 -0.91
C PHE A 31 0.26 10.86 -0.79
N LEU A 32 1.06 10.03 -1.48
CA LEU A 32 2.39 10.27 -2.06
C LEU A 32 3.60 9.63 -1.37
N VAL A 33 3.61 8.30 -1.25
CA VAL A 33 4.89 7.55 -1.38
C VAL A 33 5.26 7.29 -2.85
N THR A 34 4.35 7.52 -3.80
CA THR A 34 4.65 7.32 -5.23
C THR A 34 5.42 8.47 -5.91
N LEU A 35 5.67 9.62 -5.26
CA LEU A 35 6.46 10.70 -5.89
C LEU A 35 7.98 10.53 -5.74
N LEU A 36 8.47 9.66 -4.84
CA LEU A 36 9.90 9.57 -4.52
C LEU A 36 10.66 8.41 -5.19
N VAL A 37 9.96 7.41 -5.75
CA VAL A 37 10.63 6.30 -6.47
C VAL A 37 11.06 6.70 -7.89
N GLY A 38 10.45 7.74 -8.48
CA GLY A 38 10.80 8.23 -9.82
C GLY A 38 12.07 9.10 -9.91
N LEU A 39 12.60 9.62 -8.80
CA LEU A 39 13.74 10.56 -8.80
C LEU A 39 15.11 9.91 -8.52
N ILE A 40 15.17 8.61 -8.20
CA ILE A 40 16.43 7.90 -7.94
C ILE A 40 17.04 7.29 -9.23
N ALA A 41 16.32 7.27 -10.34
CA ALA A 41 16.82 6.73 -11.62
C ALA A 41 17.72 7.69 -12.44
N LEU A 42 17.99 8.92 -11.99
CA LEU A 42 18.76 9.91 -12.76
C LEU A 42 20.00 10.48 -12.02
N ARG A 43 20.84 9.62 -11.44
CA ARG A 43 22.27 9.97 -11.18
C ARG A 43 23.18 8.75 -11.28
N ALA A 44 23.31 8.19 -12.48
CA ALA A 44 24.41 7.28 -12.83
C ALA A 44 24.77 7.37 -14.32
N ALA A 45 24.96 8.59 -14.82
CA ALA A 45 25.65 8.82 -16.09
C ALA A 45 26.68 9.94 -15.88
N GLY A 46 27.72 9.62 -15.10
CA GLY A 46 28.91 10.44 -15.02
C GLY A 46 29.72 10.27 -16.29
N SER A 47 29.76 11.31 -17.12
CA SER A 47 30.67 11.44 -18.25
C SER A 47 32.11 11.19 -17.81
N SER A 48 32.83 10.32 -18.51
CA SER A 48 34.29 10.26 -18.49
C SER A 48 34.78 9.85 -19.86
N LEU A 49 35.24 10.85 -20.62
CA LEU A 49 36.05 10.69 -21.83
C LEU A 49 37.47 10.35 -21.41
N SER A 50 38.05 9.25 -21.90
CA SER A 50 39.50 9.10 -22.05
C SER A 50 39.81 8.03 -23.09
N GLY A 51 40.75 8.38 -23.97
CA GLY A 51 41.11 7.71 -25.21
C GLY A 51 41.86 6.39 -25.07
N LEU A 52 41.98 5.76 -26.23
CA LEU A 52 42.59 4.48 -26.59
C LEU A 52 44.08 4.32 -26.23
N ASN A 53 44.49 3.13 -25.76
CA ASN A 53 45.43 2.20 -26.41
C ASN A 53 46.02 1.15 -25.45
N GLY A 54 46.15 -0.10 -25.92
CA GLY A 54 47.30 -0.95 -25.59
C GLY A 54 47.08 -2.14 -24.65
N LEU A 55 46.89 -3.32 -25.27
CA LEU A 55 47.39 -4.67 -24.92
C LEU A 55 48.05 -4.88 -23.53
N LEU A 56 47.56 -5.87 -22.77
CA LEU A 56 48.31 -7.07 -22.32
C LEU A 56 47.41 -7.98 -21.46
N SER A 57 47.44 -9.27 -21.79
CA SER A 57 46.68 -10.35 -21.15
C SER A 57 47.27 -10.71 -19.77
N LEU A 58 46.46 -10.65 -18.71
CA LEU A 58 46.66 -11.41 -17.48
C LEU A 58 45.30 -11.83 -16.89
N GLY A 59 45.04 -13.13 -16.93
CA GLY A 59 44.23 -13.88 -15.95
C GLY A 59 42.86 -13.31 -15.59
N GLN A 60 41.86 -13.56 -16.42
CA GLN A 60 40.46 -13.61 -15.95
C GLN A 60 40.29 -14.80 -15.01
N ARG A 61 40.59 -14.60 -13.73
CA ARG A 61 39.83 -15.30 -12.69
C ARG A 61 38.40 -14.82 -12.85
N ALA A 62 37.50 -15.74 -13.17
CA ALA A 62 36.08 -15.53 -13.00
C ALA A 62 35.87 -15.03 -11.56
N SER A 63 35.57 -13.73 -11.42
CA SER A 63 34.98 -13.23 -10.20
C SER A 63 33.66 -13.97 -10.09
N GLN A 64 33.59 -14.88 -9.12
CA GLN A 64 32.30 -15.35 -8.64
C GLN A 64 31.46 -14.11 -8.36
N GLY A 65 30.23 -14.12 -8.88
CA GLY A 65 29.36 -12.96 -8.92
C GLY A 65 29.27 -12.31 -7.55
N ALA A 66 29.47 -10.99 -7.50
CA ALA A 66 29.04 -10.22 -6.36
C ALA A 66 27.55 -10.51 -6.17
N THR A 67 27.20 -11.26 -5.14
CA THR A 67 25.83 -11.35 -4.66
C THR A 67 25.39 -9.92 -4.38
N SER A 68 24.41 -9.42 -5.13
CA SER A 68 23.80 -8.11 -4.88
C SER A 68 23.47 -8.01 -3.40
N SER A 69 24.02 -7.01 -2.70
CA SER A 69 23.78 -6.77 -1.28
C SER A 69 22.44 -6.08 -1.02
N ALA A 70 21.46 -6.28 -1.91
CA ALA A 70 20.14 -5.69 -1.85
C ALA A 70 19.15 -6.55 -2.64
N PRO A 71 17.84 -6.53 -2.28
CA PRO A 71 16.78 -7.16 -3.03
C PRO A 71 16.75 -6.72 -4.50
N THR A 72 16.33 -7.62 -5.38
CA THR A 72 16.12 -7.27 -6.79
C THR A 72 14.94 -6.29 -6.88
N PRO A 73 15.07 -5.13 -7.54
CA PRO A 73 13.97 -4.19 -7.70
C PRO A 73 12.76 -4.85 -8.38
N LEU A 74 11.56 -4.59 -7.87
CA LEU A 74 10.34 -5.08 -8.49
C LEU A 74 9.91 -4.13 -9.63
N VAL A 75 9.69 -4.69 -10.80
CA VAL A 75 9.21 -3.96 -11.98
C VAL A 75 7.74 -4.32 -12.21
N PRO A 76 6.80 -3.35 -12.18
CA PRO A 76 5.38 -3.64 -12.39
C PRO A 76 5.10 -4.00 -13.86
N ASP A 77 4.24 -4.99 -14.09
CA ASP A 77 3.70 -5.33 -15.41
C ASP A 77 2.26 -4.81 -15.54
N ALA A 78 2.10 -3.60 -16.06
CA ALA A 78 0.77 -3.00 -16.25
C ALA A 78 0.07 -3.42 -17.56
N SER A 79 0.61 -4.38 -18.32
CA SER A 79 -0.07 -4.82 -19.53
C SER A 79 -1.40 -5.50 -19.20
N GLY A 80 -2.45 -5.10 -19.92
CA GLY A 80 -3.83 -5.54 -19.67
C GLY A 80 -4.55 -4.79 -18.54
N PHE A 81 -3.95 -3.71 -18.00
CA PHE A 81 -4.63 -2.87 -17.03
C PHE A 81 -5.96 -2.33 -17.61
N ASP A 82 -7.04 -2.55 -16.87
CA ASP A 82 -8.35 -1.97 -17.14
C ASP A 82 -8.76 -1.06 -15.97
N VAL A 83 -9.01 0.21 -16.28
CA VAL A 83 -9.41 1.23 -15.32
C VAL A 83 -10.73 0.88 -14.61
N ALA A 84 -11.61 0.14 -15.27
CA ALA A 84 -12.89 -0.29 -14.74
C ALA A 84 -12.82 -1.65 -14.01
N HIS A 85 -11.75 -2.42 -14.19
CA HIS A 85 -11.61 -3.76 -13.63
C HIS A 85 -10.16 -4.10 -13.29
N ILE A 86 -9.74 -3.73 -12.08
CA ILE A 86 -8.35 -3.90 -11.63
C ILE A 86 -8.08 -5.34 -11.16
N ILE A 87 -9.04 -5.96 -10.49
CA ILE A 87 -8.89 -7.28 -9.86
C ILE A 87 -10.28 -7.87 -9.59
N ASP A 88 -10.42 -9.19 -9.77
CA ASP A 88 -11.65 -9.92 -9.48
C ASP A 88 -11.96 -9.92 -7.97
N ASP A 89 -13.23 -9.90 -7.59
CA ASP A 89 -13.65 -10.00 -6.17
C ASP A 89 -13.19 -11.35 -5.58
N GLU A 90 -13.30 -12.43 -6.36
CA GLU A 90 -12.89 -13.77 -5.99
C GLU A 90 -11.38 -13.88 -5.76
N VAL A 91 -10.57 -13.05 -6.42
CA VAL A 91 -9.13 -12.97 -6.17
C VAL A 91 -8.88 -12.11 -4.93
N PHE A 92 -9.51 -10.95 -4.81
CA PHE A 92 -9.23 -9.99 -3.74
C PHE A 92 -9.60 -10.51 -2.33
N TYR A 93 -10.71 -11.23 -2.23
CA TYR A 93 -11.27 -11.71 -0.95
C TYR A 93 -11.00 -13.20 -0.70
N ASN A 94 -10.02 -13.80 -1.38
CA ASN A 94 -9.61 -15.19 -1.16
C ASN A 94 -8.47 -15.28 -0.13
N ALA A 95 -8.83 -15.40 1.16
CA ALA A 95 -7.85 -15.56 2.24
C ALA A 95 -6.99 -16.84 2.13
N ASP A 96 -7.44 -17.83 1.37
CA ASP A 96 -6.76 -19.11 1.18
C ASP A 96 -5.81 -19.10 -0.04
N ALA A 97 -5.59 -17.95 -0.68
CA ALA A 97 -4.75 -17.84 -1.87
C ALA A 97 -3.27 -18.16 -1.63
N MET A 98 -2.81 -18.12 -0.38
CA MET A 98 -1.48 -18.61 0.04
C MET A 98 -1.56 -19.24 1.42
N THR A 99 -0.83 -20.33 1.64
CA THR A 99 -0.59 -20.84 2.99
C THR A 99 0.40 -19.96 3.74
N HIS A 100 0.48 -20.11 5.07
CA HIS A 100 1.49 -19.44 5.89
C HIS A 100 2.92 -19.69 5.37
N GLU A 101 3.24 -20.94 5.05
CA GLU A 101 4.55 -21.34 4.55
C GLU A 101 4.87 -20.71 3.19
N GLU A 102 3.87 -20.58 2.31
CA GLU A 102 4.02 -19.90 1.03
C GLU A 102 4.29 -18.40 1.20
N ILE A 103 3.64 -17.76 2.18
CA ILE A 103 3.87 -16.34 2.51
C ILE A 103 5.31 -16.17 3.03
N ALA A 104 5.74 -17.01 3.96
CA ALA A 104 7.10 -16.97 4.50
C ALA A 104 8.15 -17.16 3.40
N ALA A 105 7.99 -18.20 2.57
CA ALA A 105 8.90 -18.47 1.46
C ALA A 105 8.92 -17.33 0.43
N PHE A 106 7.77 -16.72 0.15
CA PHE A 106 7.66 -15.55 -0.73
C PHE A 106 8.44 -14.36 -0.18
N ILE A 107 8.22 -13.98 1.08
CA ILE A 107 8.89 -12.83 1.71
C ILE A 107 10.40 -13.07 1.74
N THR A 108 10.87 -14.24 2.17
CA THR A 108 12.30 -14.58 2.18
C THR A 108 12.92 -14.48 0.79
N ARG A 109 12.23 -14.94 -0.26
CA ARG A 109 12.74 -14.88 -1.63
C ARG A 109 12.82 -13.45 -2.15
N VAL A 110 11.74 -12.67 -2.00
CA VAL A 110 11.68 -11.31 -2.57
C VAL A 110 12.59 -10.35 -1.80
N ASN A 111 12.73 -10.53 -0.49
CA ASN A 111 13.57 -9.71 0.36
C ASN A 111 15.03 -10.21 0.44
N ALA A 112 15.40 -11.23 -0.34
CA ALA A 112 16.74 -11.82 -0.33
C ALA A 112 17.82 -10.78 -0.63
N GLY A 113 18.87 -10.77 0.19
CA GLY A 113 19.97 -9.81 0.09
C GLY A 113 19.73 -8.48 0.82
N CYS A 114 18.58 -8.29 1.48
CA CYS A 114 18.31 -7.12 2.30
C CYS A 114 19.40 -6.87 3.35
N GLN A 115 19.70 -5.59 3.56
CA GLN A 115 20.55 -5.07 4.62
C GLN A 115 19.72 -4.23 5.57
N PRO A 116 19.97 -4.29 6.90
CA PRO A 116 19.29 -3.44 7.86
C PRO A 116 19.40 -1.95 7.51
N GLY A 117 18.38 -1.20 7.92
CA GLY A 117 18.35 0.25 7.85
C GLY A 117 19.51 0.90 8.58
N SER A 118 19.89 2.12 8.19
CA SER A 118 20.96 2.86 8.88
C SER A 118 20.61 3.21 10.34
N ASP A 119 19.33 3.17 10.69
CA ASP A 119 18.79 3.34 12.04
C ASP A 119 18.69 2.02 12.83
N GLY A 120 19.15 0.90 12.26
CA GLY A 120 19.06 -0.43 12.84
C GLY A 120 17.77 -1.17 12.50
N THR A 121 16.89 -0.60 11.67
CA THR A 121 15.64 -1.25 11.26
C THR A 121 15.92 -2.59 10.57
N GLU A 122 15.28 -3.65 11.04
CA GLU A 122 15.47 -4.99 10.50
C GLU A 122 14.77 -5.19 9.15
N CYS A 123 15.35 -6.07 8.33
CA CYS A 123 14.78 -6.49 7.06
C CYS A 123 13.44 -7.20 7.24
N LEU A 124 12.52 -7.05 6.28
CA LEU A 124 11.16 -7.59 6.38
C LEU A 124 11.14 -9.11 6.65
N ALA A 125 12.08 -9.85 6.07
CA ALA A 125 12.19 -11.30 6.26
C ALA A 125 12.71 -11.73 7.65
N SER A 126 13.30 -10.81 8.43
CA SER A 126 13.88 -11.09 9.75
C SER A 126 13.30 -10.24 10.87
N ALA A 127 12.47 -9.23 10.54
CA ALA A 127 11.90 -8.32 11.52
C ALA A 127 10.85 -9.03 12.38
N ASP A 128 10.87 -8.70 13.67
CA ASP A 128 9.90 -9.18 14.65
C ASP A 128 8.86 -8.11 14.99
N PHE A 129 7.60 -8.55 15.11
CA PHE A 129 6.46 -7.68 15.38
C PHE A 129 5.70 -8.12 16.63
N SER A 130 5.01 -7.15 17.24
CA SER A 130 4.02 -7.38 18.30
C SER A 130 2.64 -6.99 17.80
N MET A 131 1.70 -7.92 17.91
CA MET A 131 0.33 -7.77 17.44
C MET A 131 -0.60 -7.71 18.65
N PRO A 132 -1.35 -6.60 18.84
CA PRO A 132 -2.33 -6.51 19.91
C PRO A 132 -3.56 -7.36 19.60
N ALA A 133 -4.23 -7.85 20.63
CA ALA A 133 -5.51 -8.54 20.48
C ALA A 133 -6.56 -7.60 19.88
N ARG A 134 -7.43 -8.14 19.02
CA ARG A 134 -8.59 -7.46 18.45
C ARG A 134 -9.77 -8.41 18.46
N GLU A 135 -10.85 -7.98 19.10
CA GLU A 135 -12.10 -8.74 19.07
C GLU A 135 -12.62 -8.93 17.65
N ALA A 136 -13.30 -10.05 17.43
CA ALA A 136 -14.05 -10.28 16.20
C ALA A 136 -15.00 -9.10 15.92
N SER A 137 -15.05 -8.68 14.67
CA SER A 137 -15.90 -7.57 14.21
C SER A 137 -16.58 -7.92 12.91
N THR A 138 -17.56 -7.10 12.50
CA THR A 138 -18.23 -7.27 11.19
C THR A 138 -17.26 -7.25 10.02
N PHE A 139 -16.14 -6.52 10.13
CA PHE A 139 -15.17 -6.36 9.04
C PHE A 139 -14.00 -7.34 9.14
N CYS A 140 -13.76 -7.91 10.32
CA CYS A 140 -12.76 -8.94 10.55
C CYS A 140 -13.34 -9.94 11.55
N PRO A 141 -14.14 -10.92 11.09
CA PRO A 141 -14.89 -11.81 11.95
C PRO A 141 -14.01 -12.84 12.67
N GLY A 142 -12.80 -13.11 12.18
CA GLY A 142 -11.87 -14.03 12.84
C GLY A 142 -11.25 -13.48 14.13
N GLY A 143 -11.25 -12.15 14.31
CA GLY A 143 -10.51 -11.50 15.40
C GLY A 143 -9.00 -11.75 15.32
N ILE A 144 -8.27 -11.26 16.31
CA ILE A 144 -6.83 -11.46 16.44
C ILE A 144 -6.48 -11.67 17.92
N GLU A 145 -5.70 -12.70 18.20
CA GLU A 145 -5.10 -12.91 19.53
C GLU A 145 -3.81 -12.09 19.68
N ALA A 146 -3.52 -11.66 20.90
CA ALA A 146 -2.28 -10.95 21.17
C ALA A 146 -1.07 -11.88 21.07
N ALA A 147 -0.05 -11.46 20.34
CA ALA A 147 1.21 -12.20 20.22
C ALA A 147 2.40 -11.26 19.98
N SER A 148 3.61 -11.75 20.25
CA SER A 148 4.87 -11.02 20.10
C SER A 148 5.96 -11.92 19.55
N GLY A 149 6.97 -11.35 18.88
CA GLY A 149 8.00 -12.14 18.18
C GLY A 149 7.42 -12.78 16.91
N LEU A 150 6.47 -12.10 16.28
CA LEU A 150 5.84 -12.52 15.04
C LEU A 150 6.69 -12.10 13.86
N SER A 151 6.92 -13.01 12.91
CA SER A 151 7.46 -12.67 11.61
C SER A 151 6.46 -11.85 10.78
N ALA A 152 6.92 -11.22 9.70
CA ALA A 152 6.03 -10.59 8.72
C ALA A 152 5.01 -11.58 8.14
N ALA A 153 5.39 -12.86 7.97
CA ALA A 153 4.49 -13.88 7.45
C ALA A 153 3.37 -14.23 8.42
N ASP A 154 3.67 -14.31 9.72
CA ASP A 154 2.65 -14.51 10.77
C ASP A 154 1.61 -13.41 10.76
N VAL A 155 2.07 -12.15 10.64
CA VAL A 155 1.19 -10.97 10.61
C VAL A 155 0.31 -10.97 9.35
N VAL A 156 0.89 -11.18 8.17
CA VAL A 156 0.13 -11.21 6.91
C VAL A 156 -0.90 -12.33 6.92
N TRP A 157 -0.52 -13.54 7.37
CA TRP A 157 -1.42 -14.68 7.45
C TRP A 157 -2.54 -14.43 8.47
N ALA A 158 -2.22 -13.98 9.68
CA ALA A 158 -3.22 -13.72 10.71
C ALA A 158 -4.23 -12.65 10.29
N VAL A 159 -3.78 -11.55 9.67
CA VAL A 159 -4.68 -10.49 9.17
C VAL A 159 -5.54 -10.99 8.00
N SER A 160 -4.93 -11.74 7.07
CA SER A 160 -5.64 -12.34 5.94
C SER A 160 -6.81 -13.20 6.40
N GLN A 161 -6.55 -14.11 7.34
CA GLN A 161 -7.55 -15.02 7.91
C GLN A 161 -8.57 -14.29 8.81
N ALA A 162 -8.14 -13.28 9.56
CA ALA A 162 -9.04 -12.52 10.42
C ALA A 162 -10.07 -11.70 9.62
N CYS A 163 -9.68 -11.19 8.45
CA CYS A 163 -10.44 -10.21 7.67
C CYS A 163 -10.92 -10.72 6.31
N ASP A 164 -10.75 -12.00 5.98
CA ASP A 164 -11.12 -12.58 4.69
C ASP A 164 -10.53 -11.80 3.47
N ILE A 165 -9.23 -11.48 3.53
CA ILE A 165 -8.51 -10.76 2.47
C ILE A 165 -7.38 -11.62 1.94
N ASN A 166 -7.19 -11.64 0.62
CA ASN A 166 -6.09 -12.36 0.00
C ASN A 166 -4.71 -11.87 0.51
N PRO A 167 -3.83 -12.75 1.01
CA PRO A 167 -2.51 -12.37 1.51
C PRO A 167 -1.63 -11.72 0.42
N GLN A 168 -1.80 -12.08 -0.86
CA GLN A 168 -1.13 -11.46 -2.01
C GLN A 168 -1.51 -9.97 -2.14
N VAL A 169 -2.77 -9.61 -1.87
CA VAL A 169 -3.23 -8.22 -1.87
C VAL A 169 -2.53 -7.43 -0.78
N LEU A 170 -2.40 -7.99 0.44
CA LEU A 170 -1.70 -7.33 1.54
C LEU A 170 -0.21 -7.13 1.23
N LEU A 171 0.44 -8.13 0.64
CA LEU A 171 1.85 -8.05 0.21
C LEU A 171 2.07 -6.97 -0.87
N VAL A 172 1.18 -6.90 -1.86
CA VAL A 172 1.24 -5.84 -2.89
C VAL A 172 0.97 -4.48 -2.27
N LEU A 173 0.03 -4.38 -1.34
CA LEU A 173 -0.30 -3.13 -0.68
C LEU A 173 0.90 -2.54 0.06
N ILE A 174 1.59 -3.33 0.89
CA ILE A 174 2.77 -2.83 1.63
C ILE A 174 3.92 -2.43 0.72
N HIS A 175 4.04 -3.08 -0.44
CA HIS A 175 5.04 -2.70 -1.43
C HIS A 175 4.66 -1.43 -2.17
N LYS A 176 3.40 -1.29 -2.58
CA LYS A 176 2.90 -0.08 -3.25
C LYS A 176 3.02 1.14 -2.33
N GLU A 177 2.73 0.98 -1.04
CA GLU A 177 2.67 2.09 -0.08
C GLU A 177 4.04 2.44 0.50
N GLN A 178 4.95 1.49 0.72
CA GLN A 178 6.26 1.79 1.36
C GLN A 178 7.45 1.09 0.69
N GLY A 179 7.26 0.37 -0.42
CA GLY A 179 8.32 -0.41 -1.07
C GLY A 179 8.80 -1.62 -0.25
N LEU A 180 8.11 -1.97 0.85
CA LEU A 180 8.64 -2.82 1.93
C LEU A 180 9.18 -4.18 1.48
N LEU A 181 8.59 -4.84 0.48
CA LEU A 181 9.08 -6.14 -0.01
C LEU A 181 10.56 -6.09 -0.46
N THR A 182 11.01 -4.95 -0.98
CA THR A 182 12.38 -4.76 -1.49
C THR A 182 13.16 -3.66 -0.77
N ALA A 183 12.59 -3.04 0.26
CA ALA A 183 13.25 -2.01 1.05
C ALA A 183 14.51 -2.58 1.72
N SER A 184 15.62 -1.84 1.66
CA SER A 184 16.91 -2.28 2.18
C SER A 184 17.86 -1.10 2.42
N GLY A 185 18.72 -1.20 3.43
CA GLY A 185 19.76 -0.22 3.71
C GLY A 185 19.21 1.19 3.87
N ARG A 186 19.70 2.13 3.05
CA ARG A 186 19.31 3.55 3.16
C ARG A 186 17.85 3.85 2.84
N THR A 187 17.12 2.92 2.22
CA THR A 187 15.70 3.07 1.89
C THR A 187 14.80 2.26 2.84
N LEU A 188 15.34 1.79 3.96
CA LEU A 188 14.59 1.07 5.00
C LEU A 188 14.80 1.79 6.33
N SER A 189 13.69 2.08 7.00
CA SER A 189 13.60 2.80 8.26
C SER A 189 12.38 2.35 9.06
N ALA A 190 12.35 2.65 10.36
CA ALA A 190 11.24 2.26 11.22
C ALA A 190 9.90 2.86 10.77
N ARG A 191 9.95 4.02 10.08
CA ARG A 191 8.77 4.70 9.53
C ARG A 191 8.07 3.85 8.46
N ASP A 192 8.81 3.07 7.69
CA ASP A 192 8.25 2.23 6.64
C ASP A 192 7.33 1.15 7.24
N TYR A 193 7.68 0.61 8.41
CA TYR A 193 6.79 -0.29 9.17
C TYR A 193 5.66 0.45 9.91
N GLU A 194 5.94 1.64 10.43
CA GLU A 194 4.94 2.47 11.11
C GLU A 194 3.74 2.78 10.20
N ALA A 195 4.02 3.05 8.92
CA ALA A 195 3.05 3.46 7.90
C ALA A 195 2.88 2.43 6.77
N ALA A 196 3.13 1.14 7.06
CA ALA A 196 3.27 0.05 6.08
C ALA A 196 2.18 -0.01 5.01
N ALA A 197 0.94 0.34 5.33
CA ALA A 197 -0.18 0.33 4.38
C ALA A 197 -0.78 1.72 4.14
N GLY A 198 -0.22 2.78 4.73
CA GLY A 198 -0.77 4.14 4.64
C GLY A 198 -2.13 4.34 5.35
N TYR A 199 -2.56 3.39 6.18
CA TYR A 199 -3.86 3.47 6.83
C TYR A 199 -3.83 4.46 8.01
N ALA A 200 -4.67 5.49 7.97
CA ALA A 200 -4.74 6.53 9.00
C ALA A 200 -3.38 7.22 9.28
N CYS A 201 -2.58 7.41 8.23
CA CYS A 201 -1.25 8.02 8.30
C CYS A 201 -1.18 9.28 7.41
N PRO A 202 -1.45 10.48 7.96
CA PRO A 202 -1.43 11.71 7.16
C PRO A 202 -0.04 12.03 6.59
N ASP A 203 0.01 12.53 5.36
CA ASP A 203 1.23 12.70 4.54
C ASP A 203 2.31 13.58 5.19
N HIS A 204 1.93 14.49 6.11
CA HIS A 204 2.83 15.40 6.81
C HIS A 204 2.74 15.28 8.34
N GLY A 205 2.17 14.18 8.83
CA GLY A 205 1.92 13.99 10.25
C GLY A 205 2.36 12.62 10.76
N THR A 206 2.28 12.47 12.07
CA THR A 206 2.40 11.16 12.71
C THR A 206 1.17 10.32 12.37
N CYS A 207 1.35 9.02 12.17
CA CYS A 207 0.23 8.11 12.05
C CYS A 207 -0.64 8.20 13.31
N ASP A 208 -1.94 7.91 13.18
CA ASP A 208 -2.76 7.67 14.36
C ASP A 208 -2.07 6.59 15.22
N PRO A 209 -1.73 6.87 16.49
CA PRO A 209 -1.01 5.93 17.34
C PRO A 209 -1.72 4.58 17.52
N GLN A 210 -3.04 4.52 17.33
CA GLN A 210 -3.81 3.28 17.35
C GLN A 210 -3.51 2.37 16.16
N TRP A 211 -3.11 2.96 15.03
CA TRP A 211 -2.93 2.29 13.75
C TRP A 211 -1.46 2.19 13.33
N ALA A 212 -0.56 2.94 13.99
CA ALA A 212 0.87 2.89 13.74
C ALA A 212 1.45 1.48 13.99
N GLY A 213 2.35 1.07 13.09
CA GLY A 213 3.10 -0.20 13.18
C GLY A 213 2.54 -1.29 12.28
N PHE A 214 3.42 -2.19 11.84
CA PHE A 214 3.15 -3.13 10.75
C PHE A 214 1.87 -3.94 10.95
N PRO A 215 1.62 -4.64 12.08
CA PRO A 215 0.37 -5.41 12.24
C PRO A 215 -0.90 -4.55 12.23
N SER A 216 -0.86 -3.38 12.88
CA SER A 216 -2.02 -2.48 12.94
C SER A 216 -2.33 -1.83 11.60
N GLN A 217 -1.31 -1.53 10.80
CA GLN A 217 -1.46 -1.01 9.44
C GLN A 217 -2.14 -2.05 8.52
N LEU A 218 -1.67 -3.30 8.52
CA LEU A 218 -2.28 -4.36 7.72
C LEU A 218 -3.72 -4.64 8.15
N TYR A 219 -3.97 -4.79 9.46
CA TYR A 219 -5.34 -5.00 9.97
C TYR A 219 -6.27 -3.83 9.61
N GLY A 220 -5.81 -2.59 9.79
CA GLY A 220 -6.58 -1.39 9.48
C GLY A 220 -6.97 -1.33 8.01
N ALA A 221 -6.01 -1.58 7.11
CA ALA A 221 -6.26 -1.63 5.67
C ALA A 221 -7.22 -2.76 5.29
N ALA A 222 -7.00 -3.98 5.79
CA ALA A 222 -7.85 -5.14 5.51
C ALA A 222 -9.31 -4.91 5.97
N SER A 223 -9.48 -4.43 7.21
CA SER A 223 -10.77 -4.04 7.77
C SER A 223 -11.45 -2.94 6.93
N GLN A 224 -10.67 -2.00 6.40
CA GLN A 224 -11.17 -0.92 5.56
C GLN A 224 -11.67 -1.44 4.20
N PHE A 225 -10.98 -2.40 3.58
CA PHE A 225 -11.46 -3.03 2.35
C PHE A 225 -12.77 -3.82 2.56
N GLN A 226 -12.91 -4.51 3.69
CA GLN A 226 -14.19 -5.15 4.04
C GLN A 226 -15.29 -4.12 4.29
N ARG A 227 -14.95 -2.97 4.89
CA ARG A 227 -15.92 -1.88 5.07
C ARG A 227 -16.39 -1.30 3.74
N TYR A 228 -15.50 -1.13 2.75
CA TYR A 228 -15.89 -0.72 1.40
C TYR A 228 -16.86 -1.72 0.76
N ARG A 229 -16.56 -3.02 0.86
CA ARG A 229 -17.39 -4.10 0.30
C ARG A 229 -18.76 -4.20 0.96
N LEU A 230 -18.83 -4.11 2.28
CA LEU A 230 -20.05 -4.33 3.05
C LEU A 230 -20.94 -3.09 3.16
N ASN A 231 -20.36 -1.89 3.03
CA ASN A 231 -21.08 -0.62 3.08
C ASN A 231 -20.76 0.29 1.87
N PRO A 232 -20.93 -0.18 0.63
CA PRO A 232 -20.43 0.55 -0.54
C PRO A 232 -21.09 1.93 -0.71
N GLY A 233 -22.36 2.06 -0.35
CA GLY A 233 -23.11 3.31 -0.47
C GLY A 233 -22.65 4.46 0.42
N THR A 234 -21.68 4.26 1.32
CA THR A 234 -21.12 5.33 2.18
C THR A 234 -19.83 5.95 1.61
N TYR A 235 -19.40 5.52 0.42
CA TYR A 235 -18.16 5.91 -0.22
C TYR A 235 -18.38 6.50 -1.61
N ASP A 236 -17.36 7.16 -2.14
CA ASP A 236 -17.45 7.92 -3.39
C ASP A 236 -17.55 6.99 -4.60
N VAL A 237 -16.72 5.95 -4.66
CA VAL A 237 -16.73 4.98 -5.76
C VAL A 237 -17.54 3.75 -5.37
N VAL A 238 -18.59 3.48 -6.14
CA VAL A 238 -19.50 2.34 -5.95
C VAL A 238 -19.54 1.52 -7.23
N ALA A 239 -19.37 0.20 -7.10
CA ALA A 239 -19.45 -0.71 -8.24
C ALA A 239 -20.74 -0.53 -9.05
N GLN A 240 -20.62 -0.63 -10.37
CA GLN A 240 -21.72 -0.51 -11.34
C GLN A 240 -22.41 0.86 -11.34
N ARG A 241 -21.79 1.89 -10.75
CA ARG A 241 -22.26 3.28 -10.82
C ARG A 241 -21.23 4.16 -11.53
N PRO A 242 -21.62 4.88 -12.58
CA PRO A 242 -20.73 5.86 -13.21
C PRO A 242 -20.26 6.89 -12.18
N THR A 243 -18.95 7.04 -12.03
CA THR A 243 -18.33 7.94 -11.06
C THR A 243 -17.20 8.70 -11.75
N ARG A 244 -17.12 10.03 -11.54
CA ARG A 244 -15.97 10.81 -12.01
C ARG A 244 -14.82 10.65 -11.01
N ILE A 245 -13.74 10.02 -11.45
CA ILE A 245 -12.54 9.79 -10.64
C ILE A 245 -11.44 10.74 -11.15
N ALA A 246 -10.80 11.49 -10.27
CA ALA A 246 -9.75 12.42 -10.66
C ALA A 246 -8.48 11.68 -11.12
N TYR A 247 -7.67 12.34 -11.96
CA TYR A 247 -6.37 11.81 -12.38
C TYR A 247 -5.26 12.13 -11.37
N SER A 248 -5.43 13.18 -10.57
CA SER A 248 -4.43 13.71 -9.64
C SER A 248 -5.12 14.55 -8.56
N PRO A 249 -4.49 14.80 -7.39
CA PRO A 249 -4.96 15.79 -6.43
C PRO A 249 -5.06 17.20 -7.03
N ASP A 250 -4.24 17.49 -8.05
CA ASP A 250 -4.31 18.74 -8.78
C ASP A 250 -5.57 18.75 -9.67
N ALA A 251 -6.52 19.62 -9.30
CA ALA A 251 -7.76 19.80 -10.04
C ALA A 251 -7.55 20.20 -11.51
N GLN A 252 -6.40 20.79 -11.87
CA GLN A 252 -6.07 21.13 -13.26
C GLN A 252 -5.90 19.89 -14.15
N CYS A 253 -5.54 18.74 -13.56
CA CYS A 253 -5.42 17.49 -14.29
C CYS A 253 -6.76 16.90 -14.72
N GLY A 254 -7.87 17.32 -14.09
CA GLY A 254 -9.22 16.88 -14.43
C GLY A 254 -9.55 15.46 -13.93
N SER A 255 -10.58 14.87 -14.55
CA SER A 255 -11.15 13.57 -14.18
C SER A 255 -11.84 12.90 -15.36
N GLY A 256 -11.86 11.57 -15.36
CA GLY A 256 -12.63 10.74 -16.28
C GLY A 256 -13.81 10.06 -15.58
N GLU A 257 -14.87 9.75 -16.32
CA GLU A 257 -15.96 8.90 -15.80
C GLU A 257 -15.59 7.43 -15.95
N VAL A 258 -15.74 6.67 -14.87
CA VAL A 258 -15.48 5.23 -14.83
C VAL A 258 -16.67 4.53 -14.19
N THR A 259 -17.10 3.43 -14.78
CA THR A 259 -18.06 2.50 -14.15
C THR A 259 -17.31 1.24 -13.77
N VAL A 260 -16.87 1.16 -12.51
CA VAL A 260 -16.08 0.01 -12.03
C VAL A 260 -16.96 -1.24 -11.91
N VAL A 261 -16.41 -2.39 -12.28
CA VAL A 261 -17.17 -3.64 -12.47
C VAL A 261 -17.59 -4.27 -11.15
N ASN A 262 -16.71 -4.25 -10.13
CA ASN A 262 -16.86 -5.04 -8.91
C ASN A 262 -16.46 -4.27 -7.64
N GLN A 263 -16.64 -4.90 -6.47
CA GLN A 263 -16.41 -4.27 -5.16
C GLN A 263 -14.93 -4.08 -4.85
N ALA A 264 -14.06 -5.01 -5.25
CA ALA A 264 -12.63 -4.93 -5.04
C ALA A 264 -12.03 -3.73 -5.80
N THR A 265 -12.40 -3.55 -7.07
CA THR A 265 -11.97 -2.40 -7.87
C THR A 265 -12.51 -1.09 -7.28
N ALA A 266 -13.78 -1.05 -6.85
CA ALA A 266 -14.32 0.12 -6.14
C ALA A 266 -13.55 0.41 -4.84
N GLY A 267 -13.22 -0.62 -4.07
CA GLY A 267 -12.45 -0.53 -2.83
C GLY A 267 -11.05 0.02 -3.06
N LEU A 268 -10.37 -0.38 -4.13
CA LEU A 268 -9.06 0.15 -4.51
C LEU A 268 -9.11 1.64 -4.83
N TYR A 269 -10.13 2.11 -5.56
CA TYR A 269 -10.32 3.55 -5.75
C TYR A 269 -10.69 4.27 -4.46
N ASN A 270 -11.50 3.69 -3.58
CA ASN A 270 -11.79 4.32 -2.30
C ASN A 270 -10.56 4.37 -1.37
N TYR A 271 -9.62 3.42 -1.51
CA TYR A 271 -8.36 3.41 -0.77
C TYR A 271 -7.31 4.36 -1.35
N THR A 272 -7.20 4.42 -2.69
CA THR A 272 -6.25 5.27 -3.41
C THR A 272 -7.01 6.03 -4.50
N PRO A 273 -7.66 7.16 -4.17
CA PRO A 273 -8.67 7.81 -4.99
C PRO A 273 -8.13 8.63 -6.16
N PHE A 274 -7.35 8.01 -7.06
CA PHE A 274 -7.10 8.51 -8.42
C PHE A 274 -7.03 7.37 -9.44
N GLN A 275 -7.48 7.67 -10.65
CA GLN A 275 -7.26 6.83 -11.82
C GLN A 275 -6.01 7.29 -12.58
N PRO A 276 -5.26 6.39 -13.22
CA PRO A 276 -4.18 6.80 -14.11
C PRO A 276 -4.75 7.57 -15.31
N ASN A 277 -4.00 8.56 -15.80
CA ASN A 277 -4.28 9.20 -17.08
C ASN A 277 -3.60 8.44 -18.23
N GLU A 278 -3.86 8.85 -19.47
CA GLU A 278 -3.35 8.20 -20.68
C GLU A 278 -1.82 8.08 -20.71
N ALA A 279 -1.11 9.07 -20.13
CA ALA A 279 0.35 9.10 -20.10
C ALA A 279 0.99 7.96 -19.28
N ALA A 280 0.25 7.29 -18.38
CA ALA A 280 0.78 6.22 -17.54
C ALA A 280 1.43 5.08 -18.35
N GLY A 281 0.88 4.76 -19.53
CA GLY A 281 1.42 3.73 -20.43
C GLY A 281 2.73 4.12 -21.12
N SER A 282 3.12 5.40 -21.10
CA SER A 282 4.29 5.94 -21.79
C SER A 282 5.29 6.62 -20.83
N GLY A 283 5.29 6.24 -19.56
CA GLY A 283 6.22 6.77 -18.55
C GLY A 283 5.67 7.94 -17.71
N GLY A 284 4.42 8.33 -17.94
CA GLY A 284 3.70 9.34 -17.16
C GLY A 284 4.05 10.79 -17.47
N ASP A 285 3.33 11.68 -16.80
CA ASP A 285 3.44 13.14 -16.83
C ASP A 285 3.09 13.71 -15.44
N GLN A 286 2.98 15.05 -15.31
CA GLN A 286 2.65 15.69 -14.02
C GLN A 286 1.25 15.34 -13.48
N CYS A 287 0.38 14.76 -14.30
CA CYS A 287 -0.99 14.40 -13.95
C CYS A 287 -1.16 12.90 -13.70
N THR A 288 -0.08 12.12 -13.82
CA THR A 288 -0.15 10.67 -13.65
C THR A 288 -0.18 10.27 -12.18
N SER A 289 -1.27 9.63 -11.77
CA SER A 289 -1.34 8.91 -10.50
C SER A 289 -1.01 7.43 -10.69
N TRP A 290 0.03 6.96 -10.01
CA TRP A 290 0.56 5.60 -10.15
C TRP A 290 -0.07 4.57 -9.22
N GLY A 291 -0.89 4.96 -8.25
CA GLY A 291 -1.36 4.06 -7.19
C GLY A 291 -2.02 2.77 -7.71
N ASN A 292 -3.19 2.89 -8.34
CA ASN A 292 -3.93 1.73 -8.86
C ASN A 292 -3.20 1.03 -10.02
N TRP A 293 -2.45 1.80 -10.83
CA TRP A 293 -1.61 1.26 -11.91
C TRP A 293 -0.50 0.34 -11.35
N ASN A 294 0.20 0.79 -10.32
CA ASN A 294 1.26 0.04 -9.66
C ASN A 294 0.68 -1.14 -8.87
N PHE A 295 -0.48 -1.00 -8.22
CA PHE A 295 -1.14 -2.13 -7.57
C PHE A 295 -1.34 -3.29 -8.54
N TYR A 296 -2.00 -3.02 -9.67
CA TYR A 296 -2.22 -4.02 -10.71
C TYR A 296 -0.90 -4.59 -11.22
N GLY A 297 0.06 -3.72 -11.56
CA GLY A 297 1.30 -4.14 -12.18
C GLY A 297 2.18 -4.98 -11.26
N TYR A 298 2.23 -4.65 -9.97
CA TYR A 298 2.95 -5.45 -8.97
C TYR A 298 2.24 -6.77 -8.68
N PHE A 299 0.91 -6.76 -8.55
CA PHE A 299 0.14 -8.00 -8.39
C PHE A 299 0.44 -8.94 -9.57
N LYS A 300 0.35 -8.43 -10.79
CA LYS A 300 0.61 -9.22 -12.00
C LYS A 300 2.03 -9.75 -12.09
N ALA A 301 3.02 -8.91 -11.81
CA ALA A 301 4.43 -9.31 -11.83
C ALA A 301 4.76 -10.40 -10.79
N LEU A 302 4.09 -10.39 -9.64
CA LEU A 302 4.38 -11.30 -8.53
C LEU A 302 3.55 -12.59 -8.57
N PHE A 303 2.27 -12.50 -8.95
CA PHE A 303 1.27 -13.55 -8.75
C PHE A 303 0.48 -13.92 -10.02
N GLY A 304 0.68 -13.19 -11.13
CA GLY A 304 -0.07 -13.39 -12.37
C GLY A 304 -1.34 -12.53 -12.47
N SER A 305 -2.11 -12.73 -13.53
CA SER A 305 -3.28 -11.89 -13.84
C SER A 305 -4.27 -11.82 -12.66
N PRO A 306 -4.62 -10.63 -12.15
CA PRO A 306 -5.61 -10.47 -11.09
C PRO A 306 -7.06 -10.58 -11.59
N THR A 307 -7.25 -10.66 -12.90
CA THR A 307 -8.55 -10.78 -13.56
C THR A 307 -8.64 -12.05 -14.39
N SER A 308 -9.82 -12.66 -14.38
CA SER A 308 -10.18 -13.77 -15.26
C SER A 308 -10.34 -13.28 -16.70
N LYS A 309 -9.90 -14.09 -17.67
CA LYS A 309 -10.02 -13.78 -19.11
C LYS A 309 -11.44 -13.94 -19.64
#